data_AF-A0A9W8TDV0-F1
#
_entry.id   AF-A0A9W8TDV0-F1
#
_cell.length_a   1.000
_cell.length_b   1.000
_cell.length_c   1.000
_cell.angle_alpha   90.00
_cell.angle_beta   90.00
_cell.angle_gamma   90.00
#
_symmetry.space_group_name_H-M   'P 1'
#
loop_
_entity.id
_entity.type
_entity.pdbx_description
1 polymer ?
#
loop_
_entity_poly.entity_id
_entity_poly.type
_entity_poly.pdbx_seq_one_letter_code
_entity_poly.pdbx_strand_id
1 'polypeptide(L)'
;MHCLSTHLEHLPKFPNLRRLFMHNDMRVTTTNPAQTLIPLFTMSGARLEELTFGVTTDADTIRTCLTHTPELKVLQIHRVAKDALLKFLSCPPEDEEPLVPKLEVLRFSGQIDFRLKNVIGIILARWARSEDEIQHKRLKSLAILPWKQNPLEPQAKKELLAFNKQGFTVTIRSFDGAAFQSRERSSYCLP
;
A
#
# COMPACT_ATOMS: atom_id res chain seq x y z
N MET A 1 -8.28 -27.67 21.90
CA MET A 1 -7.08 -27.24 21.13
C MET A 1 -6.80 -25.79 21.49
N HIS A 2 -5.81 -25.54 22.34
CA HIS A 2 -5.34 -24.19 22.62
C HIS A 2 -4.33 -23.81 21.54
N CYS A 3 -4.74 -22.95 20.61
CA CYS A 3 -3.81 -22.30 19.70
C CYS A 3 -2.92 -21.39 20.57
N LEU A 4 -1.63 -21.69 20.64
CA LEU A 4 -0.65 -20.81 21.29
C LEU A 4 -0.64 -19.49 20.51
N SER A 5 -1.38 -18.49 21.01
CA SER A 5 -1.25 -17.12 20.54
C SER A 5 0.19 -16.71 20.79
N THR A 6 0.94 -16.48 19.72
CA THR A 6 2.31 -15.99 19.86
C THR A 6 2.21 -14.52 20.23
N HIS A 7 2.45 -14.23 21.51
CA HIS A 7 2.42 -12.88 22.07
C HIS A 7 3.61 -12.07 21.51
N LEU A 8 3.36 -11.28 20.45
CA LEU A 8 4.37 -10.44 19.80
C LEU A 8 5.01 -9.40 20.75
N GLU A 9 4.37 -9.12 21.89
CA GLU A 9 4.87 -8.26 22.97
C GLU A 9 6.18 -8.78 23.62
N HIS A 10 6.50 -10.07 23.47
CA HIS A 10 7.75 -10.64 23.95
C HIS A 10 8.88 -10.63 22.92
N LEU A 11 8.63 -10.10 21.71
CA LEU A 11 9.68 -9.97 20.72
C LEU A 11 10.73 -8.95 21.19
N PRO A 12 12.03 -9.25 21.05
CA PRO A 12 13.08 -8.28 21.36
C PRO A 12 12.89 -7.03 20.50
N LYS A 13 13.23 -5.86 21.05
CA LYS A 13 13.18 -4.61 20.29
C LYS A 13 14.10 -4.72 19.08
N PHE A 14 13.60 -4.35 17.90
CA PHE A 14 14.38 -4.32 16.67
C PHE A 14 14.58 -2.87 16.21
N PRO A 15 15.40 -2.06 16.91
CA PRO A 15 15.55 -0.63 16.62
C PRO A 15 16.13 -0.34 15.22
N ASN A 16 16.74 -1.33 14.60
CA ASN A 16 17.32 -1.26 13.25
C ASN A 16 16.50 -2.03 12.20
N LEU A 17 15.24 -2.38 12.51
CA LEU A 17 14.36 -3.07 11.58
C LEU A 17 14.06 -2.16 10.39
N ARG A 18 14.56 -2.55 9.21
CA ARG A 18 14.32 -1.82 7.95
C ARG A 18 13.22 -2.43 7.11
N ARG A 19 12.98 -3.74 7.26
CA ARG A 19 12.05 -4.49 6.41
C ARG A 19 11.24 -5.44 7.28
N LEU A 20 9.93 -5.38 7.15
CA LEU A 20 8.98 -6.20 7.90
C LEU A 20 7.97 -6.81 6.94
N PHE A 21 7.90 -8.14 6.97
CA PHE A 21 6.96 -8.91 6.16
C PHE A 21 6.03 -9.67 7.08
N MET A 22 4.79 -9.23 7.18
CA MET A 22 3.75 -9.90 7.95
C MET A 22 2.72 -10.47 6.98
N HIS A 23 2.95 -11.69 6.49
CA HIS A 23 1.96 -12.35 5.63
C HIS A 23 0.76 -12.85 6.44
N ASN A 24 -0.36 -13.11 5.75
CA ASN A 24 -1.62 -13.57 6.34
C ASN A 24 -1.44 -14.93 7.03
N ASP A 25 -0.91 -14.89 8.25
CA ASP A 25 -0.78 -16.04 9.12
C ASP A 25 -1.96 -15.99 10.08
N MET A 26 -2.90 -16.93 9.91
CA MET A 26 -4.06 -17.12 10.79
C MET A 26 -3.65 -17.41 12.24
N ARG A 27 -2.35 -17.66 12.52
CA ARG A 27 -1.80 -17.81 13.86
C ARG A 27 -1.41 -16.47 14.50
N VAL A 28 -1.17 -15.45 13.68
CA VAL A 28 -0.86 -14.07 14.11
C VAL A 28 -2.12 -13.21 14.25
N THR A 29 -3.26 -13.67 13.72
CA THR A 29 -4.58 -13.12 14.05
C THR A 29 -4.93 -13.48 15.50
N THR A 30 -4.35 -12.72 16.43
CA THR A 30 -4.78 -12.69 17.82
C THR A 30 -6.20 -12.14 17.90
N THR A 31 -6.95 -12.54 18.91
CA THR A 31 -8.30 -12.00 19.21
C THR A 31 -8.32 -10.48 19.30
N ASN A 32 -7.18 -9.84 19.60
CA ASN A 32 -7.01 -8.39 19.55
C ASN A 32 -5.70 -8.00 18.83
N PRO A 33 -5.72 -7.77 17.51
CA PRO A 33 -4.53 -7.40 16.73
C PRO A 33 -3.91 -6.06 17.16
N ALA A 34 -4.71 -5.13 17.68
CA ALA A 34 -4.22 -3.82 18.12
C ALA A 34 -3.22 -3.94 19.28
N GLN A 35 -3.50 -4.84 20.24
CA GLN A 35 -2.65 -5.08 21.41
C GLN A 35 -1.29 -5.68 21.04
N THR A 36 -1.18 -6.38 19.91
CA THR A 36 0.06 -7.05 19.50
C THR A 36 0.84 -6.27 18.45
N LEU A 37 0.14 -5.70 17.46
CA LEU A 37 0.76 -4.99 16.36
C LEU A 37 1.25 -3.60 16.78
N ILE A 38 0.43 -2.79 17.43
CA ILE A 38 0.79 -1.39 17.74
C ILE A 38 2.10 -1.32 18.54
N PRO A 39 2.30 -2.08 19.63
CA PRO A 39 3.56 -2.04 20.38
C PRO A 39 4.79 -2.41 19.53
N LEU A 40 4.66 -3.39 18.63
CA LEU A 40 5.76 -3.77 17.73
C LEU A 40 6.19 -2.58 16.86
N PHE A 41 5.23 -1.86 16.28
CA PHE A 41 5.50 -0.68 15.46
C PHE A 41 5.99 0.51 16.29
N THR A 42 5.44 0.75 17.47
CA THR A 42 5.94 1.79 18.39
C THR A 42 7.41 1.54 18.76
N MET A 43 7.82 0.29 18.97
CA MET A 43 9.19 -0.05 19.38
C MET A 43 10.19 -0.16 18.22
N SER A 44 9.74 -0.58 17.03
CA SER A 44 10.64 -0.98 15.93
C SER A 44 10.32 -0.29 14.59
N GLY A 45 9.27 0.52 14.51
CA GLY A 45 8.78 1.11 13.25
C GLY A 45 9.56 2.31 12.76
N ALA A 46 10.30 3.02 13.64
CA ALA A 46 10.89 4.32 13.33
C ALA A 46 11.85 4.30 12.13
N ARG A 47 12.55 3.19 11.89
CA ARG A 47 13.51 3.02 10.78
C ARG A 47 13.00 2.11 9.67
N LEU A 48 11.72 1.73 9.73
CA LEU A 48 11.15 0.79 8.78
C LEU A 48 11.03 1.44 7.41
N GLU A 49 11.69 0.88 6.41
CA GLU A 49 11.72 1.37 5.03
C GLU A 49 10.75 0.57 4.13
N GLU A 50 10.53 -0.72 4.44
CA GLU A 50 9.64 -1.60 3.68
C GLU A 50 8.69 -2.38 4.60
N LEU A 51 7.40 -2.33 4.29
CA LEU A 51 6.35 -3.01 5.04
C LEU A 51 5.44 -3.79 4.09
N THR A 52 5.34 -5.10 4.31
CA THR A 52 4.29 -5.93 3.70
C THR A 52 3.28 -6.33 4.77
N PHE A 53 2.06 -5.83 4.63
CA PHE A 53 0.92 -6.09 5.51
C PHE A 53 -0.06 -7.06 4.84
N GLY A 54 -0.03 -8.31 5.26
CA GLY A 54 -0.98 -9.36 4.88
C GLY A 54 -1.85 -9.85 6.02
N VAL A 55 -1.60 -9.41 7.26
CA VAL A 55 -2.39 -9.79 8.43
C VAL A 55 -3.78 -9.15 8.37
N THR A 56 -4.82 -9.94 8.59
CA THR A 56 -6.21 -9.47 8.63
C THR A 56 -6.46 -8.68 9.91
N THR A 57 -6.60 -7.36 9.80
CA THR A 57 -6.90 -6.43 10.90
C THR A 57 -7.76 -5.27 10.40
N ASP A 58 -8.30 -4.45 11.31
CA ASP A 58 -9.09 -3.27 10.96
C ASP A 58 -8.21 -2.11 10.45
N ALA A 59 -8.83 -1.17 9.74
CA ALA A 59 -8.10 -0.08 9.09
C ALA A 59 -7.48 0.91 10.09
N ASP A 60 -8.06 1.06 11.29
CA ASP A 60 -7.59 1.99 12.31
C ASP A 60 -6.33 1.46 13.01
N THR A 61 -6.28 0.14 13.25
CA THR A 61 -5.06 -0.53 13.69
C THR A 61 -3.92 -0.33 12.69
N ILE A 62 -4.18 -0.52 11.39
CA ILE A 62 -3.17 -0.29 10.35
C ILE A 62 -2.73 1.18 10.34
N ARG A 63 -3.69 2.12 10.38
CA ARG A 63 -3.41 3.55 10.43
C ARG A 63 -2.48 3.88 11.60
N THR A 64 -2.77 3.37 12.80
CA THR A 64 -1.96 3.59 14.00
C THR A 64 -0.58 2.95 13.89
N CYS A 65 -0.45 1.78 13.25
CA CYS A 65 0.87 1.22 12.98
C CYS A 65 1.69 2.12 12.02
N LEU A 66 1.03 2.72 11.03
CA LEU A 66 1.69 3.57 10.03
C LEU A 66 2.21 4.89 10.60
N THR A 67 1.52 5.48 11.60
CA THR A 67 2.02 6.71 12.29
C THR A 67 3.39 6.50 12.96
N HIS A 68 3.74 5.24 13.29
CA HIS A 68 5.03 4.88 13.87
C HIS A 68 6.10 4.49 12.83
N THR A 69 5.84 4.71 11.53
CA THR A 69 6.74 4.33 10.42
C THR A 69 7.10 5.50 9.49
N PRO A 70 7.70 6.59 10.02
CA PRO A 70 7.94 7.81 9.24
C PRO A 70 8.92 7.63 8.07
N GLU A 71 9.80 6.62 8.14
CA GLU A 71 10.81 6.33 7.11
C GLU A 71 10.31 5.40 5.99
N LEU A 72 9.04 5.02 6.01
CA LEU A 72 8.50 4.00 5.12
C LEU A 72 8.46 4.47 3.66
N LYS A 73 9.16 3.74 2.78
CA LYS A 73 9.26 4.00 1.35
C LYS A 73 8.42 3.03 0.52
N VAL A 74 8.27 1.80 0.99
CA VAL A 74 7.54 0.74 0.28
C VAL A 74 6.46 0.18 1.18
N LEU A 75 5.20 0.34 0.77
CA LEU A 75 4.04 -0.26 1.44
C LEU A 75 3.36 -1.25 0.50
N GLN A 76 3.29 -2.51 0.93
CA GLN A 76 2.52 -3.54 0.26
C GLN A 76 1.38 -4.00 1.15
N ILE A 77 0.16 -3.89 0.63
CA ILE A 77 -1.06 -4.34 1.29
C ILE A 77 -1.58 -5.57 0.55
N HIS A 78 -1.73 -6.67 1.29
CA HIS A 78 -2.12 -7.97 0.76
C HIS A 78 -3.44 -8.44 1.40
N ARG A 79 -4.47 -8.71 0.59
CA ARG A 79 -5.79 -9.25 0.99
C ARG A 79 -6.62 -8.42 1.97
N VAL A 80 -6.12 -7.27 2.43
CA VAL A 80 -6.80 -6.38 3.40
C VAL A 80 -7.08 -4.98 2.87
N ALA A 81 -6.88 -4.75 1.57
CA ALA A 81 -7.11 -3.45 0.96
C ALA A 81 -8.61 -3.14 0.90
N LYS A 82 -9.06 -2.29 1.83
CA LYS A 82 -10.43 -1.77 1.94
C LYS A 82 -10.46 -0.26 1.68
N ASP A 83 -11.62 0.25 1.25
CA ASP A 83 -11.85 1.69 1.04
C ASP A 83 -11.41 2.57 2.23
N ALA A 84 -11.68 2.14 3.46
CA ALA A 84 -11.30 2.89 4.66
C ALA A 84 -9.78 3.12 4.76
N LEU A 85 -8.99 2.08 4.47
CA LEU A 85 -7.53 2.16 4.47
C LEU A 85 -7.01 3.08 3.36
N LEU A 86 -7.61 3.01 2.17
CA LEU A 86 -7.21 3.87 1.06
C LEU A 86 -7.45 5.36 1.35
N LYS A 87 -8.54 5.69 2.03
CA LYS A 87 -8.85 7.07 2.42
C LYS A 87 -7.77 7.68 3.33
N PHE A 88 -7.13 6.89 4.20
CA PHE A 88 -6.02 7.37 5.02
C PHE A 88 -4.75 7.61 4.19
N LEU A 89 -4.56 6.85 3.12
CA LEU A 89 -3.42 7.02 2.22
C LEU A 89 -3.61 8.21 1.26
N SER A 90 -4.85 8.64 1.00
CA SER A 90 -5.16 9.72 0.04
C SER A 90 -4.89 11.15 0.52
N CYS A 91 -4.29 11.35 1.71
CA CYS A 91 -4.16 12.64 2.42
C CYS A 91 -5.52 13.31 2.75
N PRO A 92 -5.66 13.95 3.92
CA PRO A 92 -6.73 14.91 4.18
C PRO A 92 -6.48 16.23 3.43
N PRO A 93 -7.52 17.06 3.25
CA PRO A 93 -7.39 18.37 2.61
C PRO A 93 -6.47 19.30 3.42
N GLU A 94 -5.56 19.94 2.69
CA GLU A 94 -4.71 21.12 2.93
C GLU A 94 -3.90 21.32 4.24
N ASP A 95 -4.26 20.76 5.41
CA ASP A 95 -3.59 21.12 6.68
C ASP A 95 -2.92 19.97 7.47
N GLU A 96 -2.98 18.72 7.00
CA GLU A 96 -2.36 17.57 7.70
C GLU A 96 -1.16 16.97 6.93
N GLU A 97 -0.09 16.65 7.66
CA GLU A 97 1.05 15.91 7.09
C GLU A 97 0.61 14.53 6.58
N PRO A 98 1.14 14.06 5.44
CA PRO A 98 0.82 12.72 4.96
C PRO A 98 1.20 11.65 5.99
N LEU A 99 0.30 10.71 6.28
CA LEU A 99 0.53 9.57 7.20
C LEU A 99 1.84 8.80 6.94
N VAL A 100 2.28 8.79 5.68
CA VAL A 100 3.52 8.14 5.25
C VAL A 100 4.24 9.09 4.27
N PRO A 101 5.02 10.06 4.77
CA PRO A 101 5.52 11.19 3.98
C PRO A 101 6.65 10.82 3.01
N LYS A 102 7.28 9.66 3.21
CA LYS A 102 8.37 9.15 2.36
C LYS A 102 7.96 8.02 1.42
N LEU A 103 6.65 7.76 1.29
CA LEU A 103 6.15 6.63 0.50
C LEU A 103 6.41 6.82 -1.00
N GLU A 104 7.26 5.98 -1.57
CA GLU A 104 7.60 5.99 -3.00
C GLU A 104 6.89 4.88 -3.79
N VAL A 105 6.58 3.76 -3.15
CA VAL A 105 6.03 2.57 -3.80
C VAL A 105 4.83 2.04 -3.02
N LEU A 106 3.69 1.94 -3.68
CA LEU A 106 2.47 1.36 -3.11
C LEU A 106 2.06 0.12 -3.91
N ARG A 107 1.81 -0.99 -3.23
CA ARG A 107 1.42 -2.26 -3.87
C ARG A 107 0.16 -2.80 -3.23
N PHE A 108 -0.83 -3.11 -4.07
CA PHE A 108 -2.05 -3.81 -3.67
C PHE A 108 -2.06 -5.19 -4.30
N SER A 109 -2.33 -6.21 -3.50
CA SER A 109 -2.43 -7.58 -3.98
C SER A 109 -3.50 -8.38 -3.24
N GLY A 110 -4.08 -9.38 -3.90
CA GLY A 110 -5.04 -10.29 -3.28
C GLY A 110 -6.50 -9.88 -3.47
N GLN A 111 -7.37 -10.26 -2.54
CA GLN A 111 -8.78 -9.83 -2.56
C GLN A 111 -8.81 -8.33 -2.25
N ILE A 112 -9.06 -7.57 -3.31
CA ILE A 112 -9.08 -6.13 -3.30
C ILE A 112 -10.55 -5.72 -3.34
N ASP A 113 -11.04 -5.16 -2.24
CA ASP A 113 -12.40 -4.64 -2.13
C ASP A 113 -12.32 -3.13 -1.88
N PHE A 114 -11.98 -2.40 -2.94
CA PHE A 114 -11.96 -0.95 -2.94
C PHE A 114 -12.59 -0.38 -4.20
N ARG A 115 -13.06 0.87 -4.10
CA ARG A 115 -13.47 1.69 -5.23
C ARG A 115 -12.26 2.36 -5.84
N LEU A 116 -12.13 2.25 -7.16
CA LEU A 116 -11.04 2.82 -7.94
C LEU A 116 -10.82 4.31 -7.67
N LYS A 117 -11.91 5.08 -7.49
CA LYS A 117 -11.84 6.52 -7.18
C LYS A 117 -10.95 6.84 -5.98
N ASN A 118 -10.86 5.94 -5.00
CA ASN A 118 -10.01 6.12 -3.82
C ASN A 118 -8.53 5.91 -4.19
N VAL A 119 -8.23 4.96 -5.08
CA VAL A 119 -6.87 4.78 -5.61
C VAL A 119 -6.44 5.97 -6.44
N ILE A 120 -7.32 6.47 -7.32
CA ILE A 120 -7.07 7.68 -8.09
C ILE A 120 -6.85 8.87 -7.17
N GLY A 121 -7.66 9.00 -6.11
CA GLY A 121 -7.46 10.00 -5.06
C GLY A 121 -6.08 9.95 -4.42
N ILE A 122 -5.54 8.75 -4.13
CA ILE A 122 -4.17 8.58 -3.63
C ILE A 122 -3.14 9.09 -4.65
N ILE A 123 -3.29 8.72 -5.92
CA ILE A 123 -2.37 9.16 -6.98
C ILE A 123 -2.41 10.69 -7.07
N LEU A 124 -3.59 11.29 -7.24
CA LEU A 124 -3.71 12.74 -7.37
C LEU A 124 -3.14 13.49 -6.15
N ALA A 125 -3.43 13.03 -4.94
CA ALA A 125 -2.96 13.68 -3.72
C ALA A 125 -1.44 13.60 -3.50
N ARG A 126 -0.81 12.50 -3.93
CA ARG A 126 0.62 12.21 -3.63
C ARG A 126 1.57 12.33 -4.83
N TRP A 127 1.03 12.37 -6.05
CA TRP A 127 1.78 12.52 -7.29
C TRP A 127 1.60 13.90 -7.92
N ALA A 128 0.36 14.41 -8.00
CA ALA A 128 0.06 15.61 -8.79
C ALA A 128 0.39 16.94 -8.08
N ARG A 129 0.78 16.92 -6.79
CA ARG A 129 1.23 18.12 -6.07
C ARG A 129 2.62 18.55 -6.53
N SER A 130 2.78 19.84 -6.87
CA SER A 130 3.95 20.47 -7.52
C SER A 130 5.29 20.19 -6.82
N GLU A 131 6.37 20.25 -7.61
CA GLU A 131 7.74 19.84 -7.23
C GLU A 131 8.40 20.92 -6.34
N ASP A 132 7.82 22.12 -6.35
CA ASP A 132 8.32 23.31 -5.68
C ASP A 132 7.78 23.51 -4.25
N GLU A 133 6.72 22.82 -3.84
CA GLU A 133 6.01 23.17 -2.59
C GLU A 133 6.26 22.23 -1.41
N ILE A 134 6.83 21.03 -1.61
CA ILE A 134 6.83 20.03 -0.54
C ILE A 134 8.11 19.18 -0.54
N GLN A 135 8.86 19.22 0.57
CA GLN A 135 10.02 18.34 0.88
C GLN A 135 9.67 16.84 1.00
N HIS A 136 8.48 16.41 0.55
CA HIS A 136 8.02 15.03 0.65
C HIS A 136 8.33 14.27 -0.64
N LYS A 137 8.76 13.03 -0.49
CA LYS A 137 9.01 12.17 -1.65
C LYS A 137 7.68 11.77 -2.26
N ARG A 138 7.48 12.15 -3.53
CA ARG A 138 6.30 11.78 -4.32
C ARG A 138 6.17 10.26 -4.46
N LEU A 139 4.93 9.78 -4.52
CA LEU A 139 4.65 8.39 -4.87
C LEU A 139 5.09 8.16 -6.32
N LYS A 140 6.01 7.23 -6.58
CA LYS A 140 6.56 6.98 -7.93
C LYS A 140 5.87 5.85 -8.67
N SER A 141 5.37 4.87 -7.92
CA SER A 141 4.77 3.68 -8.52
C SER A 141 3.63 3.08 -7.72
N LEU A 142 2.69 2.52 -8.47
CA LEU A 142 1.56 1.75 -7.99
C LEU A 142 1.51 0.41 -8.71
N ALA A 143 1.47 -0.68 -7.94
CA ALA A 143 1.22 -2.02 -8.48
C ALA A 143 -0.12 -2.55 -7.96
N ILE A 144 -0.99 -3.02 -8.86
CA ILE A 144 -2.26 -3.65 -8.51
C ILE A 144 -2.28 -5.06 -9.07
N LEU A 145 -2.47 -6.03 -8.18
CA LEU A 145 -2.69 -7.43 -8.49
C LEU A 145 -4.08 -7.85 -7.98
N PRO A 146 -5.15 -7.70 -8.80
CA PRO A 146 -6.50 -8.06 -8.41
C PRO A 146 -6.66 -9.58 -8.26
N TRP A 147 -7.64 -9.98 -7.46
CA TRP A 147 -8.01 -11.38 -7.29
C TRP A 147 -8.64 -11.93 -8.59
N LYS A 148 -8.39 -13.21 -8.91
CA LYS A 148 -8.85 -13.84 -10.17
C LYS A 148 -10.35 -13.65 -10.44
N GLN A 149 -11.17 -13.65 -9.39
CA GLN A 149 -12.63 -13.58 -9.49
C GLN A 149 -13.18 -12.14 -9.51
N ASN A 150 -12.33 -11.12 -9.32
CA ASN A 150 -12.74 -9.72 -9.33
C ASN A 150 -11.81 -8.89 -10.23
N PRO A 151 -11.88 -9.09 -11.56
CA PRO A 151 -11.07 -8.30 -12.49
C PRO A 151 -11.48 -6.82 -12.45
N LEU A 152 -10.50 -5.93 -12.55
CA LEU A 152 -10.78 -4.50 -12.73
C LEU A 152 -11.52 -4.28 -14.05
N GLU A 153 -12.53 -3.41 -14.03
CA GLU A 153 -13.28 -3.03 -15.22
C GLU A 153 -12.35 -2.42 -16.30
N PRO A 154 -12.59 -2.66 -17.61
CA PRO A 154 -11.73 -2.15 -18.67
C PRO A 154 -11.56 -0.63 -18.66
N GLN A 155 -12.62 0.12 -18.37
CA GLN A 155 -12.59 1.57 -18.32
C GLN A 155 -11.73 2.08 -17.16
N ALA A 156 -11.92 1.51 -15.96
CA ALA A 156 -11.12 1.77 -14.77
C ALA A 156 -9.62 1.52 -15.01
N LYS A 157 -9.32 0.42 -15.70
CA LYS A 157 -7.95 0.06 -16.07
C LYS A 157 -7.32 1.06 -17.03
N LYS A 158 -8.08 1.54 -18.02
CA LYS A 158 -7.63 2.56 -18.98
C LYS A 158 -7.28 3.87 -18.26
N GLU A 159 -8.13 4.30 -17.33
CA GLU A 159 -7.90 5.50 -16.52
C GLU A 159 -6.63 5.39 -15.67
N LEU A 160 -6.44 4.27 -14.96
CA LEU A 160 -5.22 4.03 -14.19
C LEU A 160 -3.95 4.04 -15.05
N LEU A 161 -3.98 3.38 -16.22
CA LEU A 161 -2.83 3.32 -17.11
C LEU A 161 -2.54 4.66 -17.81
N ALA A 162 -3.50 5.59 -17.86
CA ALA A 162 -3.28 6.91 -18.43
C ALA A 162 -2.22 7.70 -17.64
N PHE A 163 -2.09 7.47 -16.33
CA PHE A 163 -1.05 8.09 -15.51
C PHE A 163 0.38 7.69 -15.92
N ASN A 164 0.57 6.57 -16.62
CA ASN A 164 1.88 6.19 -17.20
C ASN A 164 2.38 7.23 -18.19
N LYS A 165 1.48 7.86 -18.95
CA LYS A 165 1.83 8.93 -19.90
C LYS A 165 2.29 10.21 -19.20
N GLN A 166 1.98 10.35 -17.91
CA GLN A 166 2.37 11.49 -17.06
C GLN A 166 3.62 11.19 -16.21
N GLY A 167 4.32 10.08 -16.46
CA GLY A 167 5.56 9.70 -15.75
C GLY A 167 5.34 8.88 -14.47
N PHE A 168 4.10 8.63 -14.05
CA PHE A 168 3.79 7.79 -12.89
C PHE A 168 3.74 6.32 -13.29
N THR A 169 4.47 5.42 -12.59
CA THR A 169 4.50 4.01 -12.99
C THR A 169 3.33 3.22 -12.37
N VAL A 170 2.30 2.96 -13.17
CA VAL A 170 1.19 2.05 -12.85
C VAL A 170 1.37 0.72 -13.54
N THR A 171 1.39 -0.35 -12.72
CA THR A 171 1.39 -1.73 -13.21
C THR A 171 0.17 -2.47 -12.70
N ILE A 172 -0.60 -3.04 -13.64
CA ILE A 172 -1.73 -3.92 -13.33
C ILE A 172 -1.34 -5.30 -13.84
N ARG A 173 -1.16 -6.25 -12.93
CA ARG A 173 -0.75 -7.63 -13.27
C ARG A 173 -1.94 -8.55 -13.23
N SER A 174 -2.01 -9.51 -14.14
CA SER A 174 -2.88 -10.68 -13.98
C SER A 174 -2.21 -11.70 -13.06
N PHE A 175 -3.01 -12.55 -12.43
CA PHE A 175 -2.54 -13.51 -11.43
C PHE A 175 -1.55 -14.55 -11.99
N ASP A 176 -1.53 -14.74 -13.31
CA ASP A 176 -0.56 -15.57 -14.05
C ASP A 176 0.84 -14.91 -14.19
N GLY A 177 1.04 -13.72 -13.61
CA GLY A 177 2.31 -13.01 -13.65
C GLY A 177 2.55 -12.18 -14.91
N ALA A 178 1.62 -12.22 -15.88
CA ALA A 178 1.71 -11.33 -17.03
C ALA A 178 1.44 -9.88 -16.59
N ALA A 179 2.43 -9.01 -16.79
CA ALA A 179 2.19 -7.58 -16.75
C ALA A 179 1.28 -7.24 -17.93
N PHE A 180 0.20 -6.49 -17.68
CA PHE A 180 -0.60 -5.97 -18.78
C PHE A 180 0.22 -4.92 -19.52
N GLN A 181 0.98 -5.34 -20.54
CA GLN A 181 1.59 -4.42 -21.48
C GLN A 181 0.44 -3.69 -22.16
N SER A 182 0.37 -2.36 -21.98
CA SER A 182 -0.48 -1.53 -22.81
C SER A 182 -0.05 -1.75 -24.25
N ARG A 183 -0.80 -2.58 -24.99
CA ARG A 183 -0.74 -2.59 -26.44
C ARG A 183 -1.39 -1.32 -26.97
N GLU A 184 -0.86 -0.16 -26.60
CA GLU A 184 -0.80 0.95 -27.53
C GLU A 184 0.44 0.67 -28.37
N ARG A 185 0.30 -0.25 -29.34
CA ARG A 185 1.20 -0.22 -30.48
C ARG A 185 0.96 1.14 -31.10
N SER A 186 1.89 2.05 -30.85
CA SER A 186 2.04 3.28 -31.59
C SER A 186 2.12 2.88 -33.07
N SER A 187 0.98 2.99 -33.75
CA SER A 187 0.89 3.00 -35.19
C SER A 187 1.51 4.31 -35.65
N TYR A 188 2.83 4.39 -35.62
CA TYR A 188 3.58 5.31 -36.46
C TYR A 188 4.39 4.46 -37.44
N CYS A 189 3.73 4.31 -38.58
CA CYS A 189 4.31 4.21 -39.90
C CYS A 189 5.59 5.08 -40.07
N LEU A 190 6.57 4.44 -40.70
CA LEU A 190 7.52 4.94 -41.72
C LEU A 190 8.92 5.40 -41.27
N PRO A 191 9.92 5.31 -42.17
CA PRO A 191 9.96 4.65 -43.48
C PRO A 191 10.68 3.28 -43.47
#